data_AF-A0A1V6B2B9-F1
#
_entry.id   AF-A0A1V6B2B9-F1
#
_cell.length_a   1.000
_cell.length_b   1.000
_cell.length_c   1.000
_cell.angle_alpha   90.00
_cell.angle_beta   90.00
_cell.angle_gamma   90.00
#
_symmetry.space_group_name_H-M   'P 1'
#
loop_
_entity.id
_entity.type
_entity.pdbx_description
1 polymer ?
#
loop_
_entity_poly.entity_id
_entity_poly.type
_entity_poly.pdbx_seq_one_letter_code
_entity_poly.pdbx_strand_id
1 'polypeptide(L)' 'MKRTYYFGFYRDYTLKGRPVVCQAVESIDCLSCELLGGDYPLVEESLSHEQMKKYAFHIAARYNASYVEINGKRRRLA' A
#
# COMPACT_ATOMS: atom_id res chain seq x y z
N MET A 1 1.16 10.37 18.54
CA MET A 1 0.04 9.42 18.74
C MET A 1 0.09 8.36 17.65
N LYS A 2 -0.10 7.08 17.98
CA LYS A 2 -0.18 6.00 16.99
C LYS A 2 -1.61 5.88 16.45
N ARG A 3 -1.75 5.45 15.20
CA ARG A 3 -3.02 5.13 14.54
C ARG A 3 -2.88 3.79 13.82
N THR A 4 -3.99 3.10 13.62
CA THR A 4 -4.04 1.91 12.78
C THR A 4 -3.97 2.34 11.32
N TYR A 5 -3.12 1.69 10.54
CA TYR A 5 -3.03 1.82 9.10
C TYR A 5 -3.15 0.44 8.46
N TYR A 6 -3.75 0.44 7.27
CA TYR A 6 -3.96 -0.73 6.44
C TYR A 6 -3.08 -0.62 5.20
N PHE A 7 -2.39 -1.71 4.86
CA PHE A 7 -1.51 -1.82 3.71
C PHE A 7 -2.02 -2.92 2.79
N GLY A 8 -2.50 -2.55 1.60
CA GLY A 8 -2.93 -3.47 0.56
C GLY A 8 -2.08 -3.37 -0.70
N PHE A 9 -2.18 -4.36 -1.59
CA PHE A 9 -1.47 -4.43 -2.87
C PHE A 9 -2.40 -4.70 -4.04
N TYR A 10 -2.48 -3.78 -5.01
CA TYR A 10 -3.30 -3.94 -6.22
C TYR A 10 -2.44 -3.87 -7.48
N ARG A 11 -2.94 -4.36 -8.62
CA ARG A 11 -2.26 -4.18 -9.91
C ARG A 11 -2.87 -2.98 -10.61
N ASP A 12 -2.04 -2.02 -11.01
CA ASP A 12 -2.54 -0.89 -11.79
C ASP A 12 -2.65 -1.25 -13.28
N TYR A 13 -3.84 -1.68 -13.69
CA TYR A 13 -4.14 -2.05 -15.09
C TYR A 13 -4.14 -0.85 -16.05
N THR A 14 -4.13 0.39 -15.55
CA THR A 14 -4.08 1.60 -16.39
C THR A 14 -2.67 1.88 -16.90
N LEU A 15 -1.63 1.31 -16.26
CA LEU A 15 -0.24 1.48 -16.62
C LEU A 15 0.29 0.28 -17.42
N LYS A 16 1.14 0.57 -18.43
CA LYS A 16 1.86 -0.47 -19.18
C LYS A 16 2.71 -1.31 -18.21
N GLY A 17 2.62 -2.63 -18.33
CA GLY A 17 3.32 -3.58 -17.46
C GLY A 17 2.56 -3.93 -16.17
N ARG A 18 1.39 -3.32 -15.92
CA ARG A 18 0.49 -3.66 -14.81
C ARG A 18 1.22 -3.74 -13.46
N PRO A 19 1.92 -2.66 -13.06
CA PRO A 19 2.77 -2.67 -11.88
C PRO A 19 1.93 -2.91 -10.62
N VAL A 20 2.53 -3.56 -9.65
CA VAL A 20 1.93 -3.72 -8.32
C VAL A 20 2.11 -2.42 -7.53
N VAL A 21 1.06 -1.97 -6.87
CA VAL A 21 1.03 -0.75 -6.06
C VAL A 21 0.70 -1.14 -4.63
N CYS A 22 1.57 -0.77 -3.68
CA CYS A 22 1.29 -0.83 -2.26
C CYS A 22 0.49 0.41 -1.86
N GLN A 23 -0.70 0.25 -1.32
CA GLN A 23 -1.56 1.33 -0.84
C GLN A 23 -1.57 1.33 0.68
N ALA A 24 -1.30 2.47 1.32
CA ALA A 24 -1.35 2.68 2.75
C ALA A 24 -2.43 3.71 3.11
N VAL A 25 -3.39 3.32 3.94
CA VAL A 25 -4.58 4.12 4.29
C VAL A 25 -4.93 3.99 5.78
N GLU A 26 -5.66 4.96 6.30
CA GLU A 26 -6.14 4.97 7.70
C GLU A 26 -7.48 4.21 7.88
N SER A 27 -8.18 3.89 6.78
CA SER A 27 -9.43 3.12 6.80
C SER A 27 -9.41 2.05 5.73
N ILE A 28 -9.88 0.85 6.07
CA ILE A 28 -10.02 -0.27 5.16
C ILE A 28 -10.97 0.05 3.98
N ASP A 29 -11.95 0.92 4.18
CA ASP A 29 -12.91 1.31 3.14
C ASP A 29 -12.27 2.13 2.01
N CYS A 30 -11.09 2.71 2.27
CA CYS A 30 -10.33 3.47 1.29
C CYS A 30 -9.42 2.57 0.43
N LEU A 31 -9.41 1.25 0.68
CA LEU A 31 -8.63 0.29 -0.10
C LEU A 31 -9.29 0.06 -1.46
N SER A 32 -8.49 0.08 -2.53
CA SER A 32 -8.89 -0.36 -3.87
C SER A 32 -9.54 -1.76 -3.84
N CYS A 33 -10.58 -1.98 -4.65
CA CYS A 33 -11.42 -3.20 -4.56
C CYS A 33 -10.69 -4.52 -4.89
N GLU A 34 -9.57 -4.49 -5.60
CA GLU A 34 -8.75 -5.69 -5.90
C GLU A 34 -8.00 -6.25 -4.67
N LEU A 35 -8.07 -5.54 -3.54
CA LEU A 35 -7.32 -5.84 -2.31
C LEU A 35 -7.96 -6.90 -1.41
N LEU A 36 -9.20 -7.30 -1.70
CA LEU A 36 -10.01 -8.15 -0.83
C LEU A 36 -9.98 -9.63 -1.21
N GLY A 37 -9.25 -10.01 -2.27
CA GLY A 37 -9.07 -11.41 -2.67
C GLY A 37 -8.05 -11.55 -3.79
N GLY A 38 -6.81 -11.93 -3.45
CA GLY A 38 -5.73 -12.06 -4.43
C GLY A 38 -4.41 -12.58 -3.86
N ASP A 39 -3.34 -12.40 -4.64
CA ASP A 39 -1.97 -12.91 -4.43
C ASP A 39 -1.19 -12.26 -3.27
N TYR A 40 -1.75 -11.21 -2.64
CA TYR A 40 -1.04 -10.39 -1.67
C TYR A 40 -1.86 -10.22 -0.38
N PRO A 41 -1.20 -10.25 0.80
CA PRO A 41 -1.90 -10.11 2.07
C PRO A 41 -2.29 -8.65 2.34
N LEU A 42 -3.43 -8.46 2.99
CA LEU A 42 -3.75 -7.22 3.71
C LEU A 42 -2.95 -7.22 5.03
N VAL A 43 -2.22 -6.13 5.28
CA VAL A 43 -1.46 -5.94 6.52
C VAL A 43 -2.05 -4.79 7.33
N GLU A 44 -2.23 -4.99 8.63
CA GLU A 44 -2.74 -3.99 9.56
C GLU A 44 -1.68 -3.71 10.64
N GLU A 45 -1.33 -2.43 10.86
CA GLU A 45 -0.31 -2.04 11.84
C GLU A 45 -0.65 -0.75 12.58
N SER A 46 -0.33 -0.68 13.88
CA SER A 46 -0.48 0.53 14.69
C SER A 46 0.82 1.33 14.75
N LEU A 47 0.89 2.42 13.98
CA LEU A 47 2.11 3.17 13.74
C LEU A 47 1.90 4.68 13.95
N SER A 48 2.98 5.41 14.23
CA SER A 48 2.99 6.86 14.00
C SER A 48 2.99 7.15 12.49
N HIS A 49 2.56 8.34 12.08
CA HIS A 49 2.54 8.72 10.65
C HIS A 49 3.91 8.60 9.96
N GLU A 50 4.99 8.95 10.65
CA GLU A 50 6.35 8.82 10.13
C GLU A 50 6.80 7.35 10.03
N GLN A 51 6.40 6.50 10.97
CA GLN A 51 6.67 5.06 10.89
C GLN A 51 5.85 4.39 9.79
N MET A 52 4.58 4.80 9.59
CA MET A 52 3.74 4.30 8.50
C MET A 52 4.40 4.54 7.15
N LYS A 53 4.95 5.74 6.90
CA LYS A 53 5.67 6.01 5.67
C LYS A 53 6.79 5.00 5.47
N LYS A 54 7.70 4.88 6.44
CA LYS A 54 8.84 3.94 6.35
C LYS A 54 8.38 2.49 6.15
N TYR A 55 7.33 2.09 6.85
CA TYR A 55 6.75 0.75 6.74
C TYR A 55 6.15 0.50 5.35
N ALA A 56 5.43 1.48 4.77
CA ALA A 56 4.88 1.39 3.43
C ALA A 56 5.96 1.13 2.37
N PHE A 57 7.10 1.83 2.45
CA PHE A 57 8.24 1.58 1.56
C PHE A 57 8.87 0.20 1.78
N HIS A 58 9.03 -0.21 3.04
CA HIS A 58 9.58 -1.53 3.38
C HIS A 58 8.71 -2.68 2.87
N ILE A 59 7.41 -2.63 3.15
CA ILE A 59 6.46 -3.68 2.78
C ILE A 59 6.26 -3.72 1.26
N ALA A 60 6.29 -2.56 0.59
CA ALA A 60 6.24 -2.48 -0.86
C ALA A 60 7.44 -3.17 -1.53
N ALA A 61 8.66 -2.97 -1.01
CA ALA A 61 9.84 -3.69 -1.48
C ALA A 61 9.73 -5.21 -1.23
N ARG A 62 9.23 -5.62 -0.05
CA ARG A 62 9.04 -7.04 0.31
C ARG A 62 8.13 -7.80 -0.67
N TYR A 63 7.08 -7.14 -1.17
CA TYR A 63 6.11 -7.74 -2.10
C TYR A 63 6.34 -7.35 -3.57
N ASN A 64 7.52 -6.83 -3.92
CA ASN A 64 7.88 -6.43 -5.28
C ASN A 64 6.89 -5.43 -5.91
N ALA A 65 6.32 -4.54 -5.11
CA ALA A 65 5.56 -3.42 -5.63
C ALA A 65 6.50 -2.43 -6.33
N SER A 66 5.99 -1.72 -7.35
CA SER A 66 6.73 -0.68 -8.05
C SER A 66 6.42 0.72 -7.50
N TYR A 67 5.30 0.86 -6.79
CA TYR A 67 4.82 2.12 -6.26
C TYR A 67 4.28 1.97 -4.84
N VAL A 68 4.32 3.08 -4.11
CA VAL A 68 3.64 3.27 -2.82
C VAL A 68 2.64 4.40 -2.99
N GLU A 69 1.40 4.18 -2.57
CA GLU A 69 0.35 5.17 -2.53
C GLU A 69 -0.07 5.42 -1.08
N ILE A 70 0.02 6.68 -0.63
CA ILE A 70 -0.35 7.07 0.74
C ILE A 70 -1.44 8.12 0.63
N ASN A 71 -2.64 7.82 1.18
CA ASN A 71 -3.80 8.72 1.13
C ASN A 71 -4.10 9.22 -0.31
N GLY A 72 -4.04 8.32 -1.31
CA GLY A 72 -4.27 8.63 -2.72
C GLY A 72 -3.09 9.31 -3.45
N LYS A 73 -1.97 9.60 -2.78
CA LYS A 73 -0.77 10.18 -3.40
C LYS A 73 0.26 9.09 -3.69
N ARG A 74 0.52 8.85 -4.98
CA ARG A 74 1.45 7.81 -5.46
C ARG A 74 2.90 8.30 -5.55
N ARG A 75 3.84 7.43 -5.16
CA ARG A 75 5.29 7.62 -5.23
C ARG A 75 5.96 6.37 -5.80
N ARG A 76 6.92 6.55 -6.70
CA ARG A 76 7.70 5.45 -7.27
C ARG A 76 8.77 4.98 -6.27
N LEU A 77 8.98 3.66 -6.20
CA LEU A 77 10.16 3.09 -5.56
C LEU A 77 11.31 3.16 -6.56
N ALA A 78 12.13 4.22 -6.46
CA ALA A 78 13.32 4.52 -7.28
C ALA A 78 13.29 3.96 -8.73
#